data_AF-H8MQ07-F1
#
_entry.id   AF-H8MQ07-F1
#
_cell.length_a   1.000
_cell.length_b   1.000
_cell.length_c   1.000
_cell.angle_alpha   90.00
_cell.angle_beta   90.00
_cell.angle_gamma   90.00
#
_symmetry.space_group_name_H-M   'P 1'
#
loop_
_entity.id
_entity.type
_entity.pdbx_description
1 polymer ?
#
loop_
_entity_poly.entity_id
_entity_poly.type
_entity_poly.pdbx_seq_one_letter_code
_entity_poly.pdbx_strand_id
1 'polypeptide(L)'
;MNAIRAKALVEAGLLLRLSGDMAGAEKLFARALELDPANARARRLLGRDGPAEHGGDTGWNLAGPEQDADWGAWAGPSEPGPVEVPLRESVSLPEGTGVRGDALDLIAEAHRTQEFGLPDTFTPVGGLPEGSEVESLLRGAEDLLALDDHSGAVELLRRAQSLAPENPRVEALRDRSERILVSMLEARLGDLHRMPRVRLQPDDIIWLNLDHRAGFVLAQIDGAVSFDDLFALSGMSRLDTARILAQLLDEGIIAPGE
;
A
#
# COMPACT_ATOMS: atom_id res chain seq x y z
N MET A 1 -16.60 -5.00 29.61
CA MET A 1 -15.45 -4.21 29.10
C MET A 1 -14.20 -5.07 28.86
N ASN A 2 -13.84 -6.02 29.74
CA ASN A 2 -12.62 -6.84 29.57
C ASN A 2 -12.62 -7.79 28.36
N ALA A 3 -13.77 -8.35 27.98
CA ALA A 3 -13.88 -9.25 26.82
C ALA A 3 -13.59 -8.56 25.48
N ILE A 4 -13.99 -7.30 25.31
CA ILE A 4 -13.70 -6.51 24.10
C ILE A 4 -12.18 -6.28 23.98
N ARG A 5 -11.53 -5.95 25.11
CA ARG A 5 -10.07 -5.77 25.18
C ARG A 5 -9.32 -7.08 24.94
N ALA A 6 -9.83 -8.21 25.42
CA ALA A 6 -9.25 -9.53 25.15
C ALA A 6 -9.35 -9.90 23.65
N LYS A 7 -10.46 -9.57 22.98
CA LYS A 7 -10.60 -9.78 21.53
C LYS A 7 -9.63 -8.93 20.71
N ALA A 8 -9.47 -7.65 21.06
CA ALA A 8 -8.52 -6.76 20.40
C ALA A 8 -7.06 -7.23 20.54
N LEU A 9 -6.69 -7.79 21.70
CA LEU A 9 -5.35 -8.37 21.91
C LEU A 9 -5.10 -9.62 21.05
N VAL A 10 -6.13 -10.42 20.78
CA VAL A 10 -6.03 -11.57 19.86
C VAL A 10 -5.82 -11.10 18.42
N GLU A 11 -6.55 -10.07 17.98
CA GLU A 11 -6.39 -9.51 16.64
C GLU A 11 -5.00 -8.88 16.46
N ALA A 12 -4.50 -8.14 17.45
CA ALA A 12 -3.14 -7.61 17.45
C ALA A 12 -2.05 -8.71 17.45
N GLY A 13 -2.27 -9.80 18.20
CA GLY A 13 -1.36 -10.95 18.20
C GLY A 13 -1.28 -11.66 16.84
N LEU A 14 -2.39 -11.74 16.11
CA LEU A 14 -2.41 -12.31 14.76
C LEU A 14 -1.62 -11.44 13.76
N LEU A 15 -1.71 -10.11 13.88
CA LEU A 15 -0.94 -9.18 13.05
C LEU A 15 0.57 -9.31 13.31
N LEU A 16 0.98 -9.44 14.57
CA LEU A 16 2.40 -9.69 14.89
C LEU A 16 2.91 -10.99 14.27
N ARG A 17 2.08 -12.03 14.26
CA ARG A 17 2.40 -13.32 13.64
C ARG A 17 2.59 -13.20 12.13
N LEU A 18 1.76 -12.41 11.46
CA LEU A 18 1.91 -12.10 10.04
C LEU A 18 3.17 -11.27 9.74
N SER A 19 3.58 -10.41 10.67
CA SER A 19 4.84 -9.65 10.58
C SER A 19 6.10 -10.47 10.90
N GLY A 20 5.95 -11.75 11.29
CA GLY A 20 7.05 -12.65 11.61
C GLY A 20 7.52 -12.63 13.07
N ASP A 21 6.95 -11.77 13.92
CA ASP A 21 7.24 -11.74 15.36
C ASP A 21 6.35 -12.73 16.13
N MET A 22 6.76 -14.00 16.11
CA MET A 22 6.08 -15.09 16.81
C MET A 22 6.11 -14.91 18.33
N ALA A 23 7.22 -14.39 18.88
CA ALA A 23 7.41 -14.24 20.32
C ALA A 23 6.54 -13.10 20.89
N GLY A 24 6.35 -12.02 20.13
CA GLY A 24 5.41 -10.94 20.46
C GLY A 24 3.96 -11.40 20.43
N ALA A 25 3.58 -12.17 19.40
CA ALA A 25 2.23 -12.72 19.26
C ALA A 25 1.82 -13.59 20.46
N GLU A 26 2.70 -14.50 20.91
CA GLU A 26 2.45 -15.37 22.06
C GLU A 26 2.19 -14.59 23.35
N LYS A 27 2.94 -13.51 23.61
CA LYS A 27 2.74 -12.65 24.78
C LYS A 27 1.36 -11.98 24.76
N LEU A 28 0.90 -11.55 23.58
CA LEU A 28 -0.42 -10.94 23.43
C LEU A 28 -1.55 -11.96 23.63
N PHE A 29 -1.40 -13.19 23.15
CA PHE A 29 -2.37 -14.25 23.41
C PHE A 29 -2.42 -14.65 24.90
N ALA A 30 -1.27 -14.69 25.58
CA ALA A 30 -1.21 -14.92 27.02
C ALA A 30 -1.96 -13.82 27.79
N ARG A 31 -1.72 -12.55 27.43
CA ARG A 31 -2.41 -11.41 28.04
C ARG A 31 -3.92 -11.40 27.74
N ALA A 32 -4.33 -11.89 26.58
CA ALA A 32 -5.74 -12.06 26.24
C ALA A 32 -6.42 -13.10 27.15
N LEU A 33 -5.73 -14.20 27.49
CA LEU A 33 -6.23 -15.21 28.43
C LEU A 33 -6.27 -14.74 29.88
N GLU A 34 -5.36 -13.85 30.30
CA GLU A 34 -5.41 -13.23 31.63
C GLU A 34 -6.64 -12.34 31.80
N LEU A 35 -7.08 -11.67 30.73
CA LEU A 35 -8.27 -10.81 30.74
C LEU A 35 -9.57 -11.60 30.53
N ASP A 36 -9.51 -12.65 29.71
CA ASP A 36 -10.64 -13.54 29.46
C ASP A 36 -10.17 -15.00 29.37
N PRO A 37 -10.23 -15.73 30.51
CA PRO A 37 -9.88 -17.15 30.55
C PRO A 37 -10.77 -18.03 29.69
N ALA A 38 -11.95 -17.58 29.24
CA ALA A 38 -12.86 -18.37 28.41
C ALA A 38 -12.56 -18.24 26.90
N ASN A 39 -11.59 -17.40 26.51
CA ASN A 39 -11.32 -17.12 25.10
C ASN A 39 -10.72 -18.34 24.36
N ALA A 40 -11.60 -19.09 23.69
CA ALA A 40 -11.26 -20.29 22.91
C ALA A 40 -10.33 -20.00 21.72
N ARG A 41 -10.25 -18.76 21.22
CA ARG A 41 -9.34 -18.41 20.12
C ARG A 41 -7.90 -18.26 20.62
N ALA A 42 -7.70 -17.55 21.73
CA ALA A 42 -6.37 -17.38 22.32
C ALA A 42 -5.77 -18.71 22.78
N ARG A 43 -6.60 -19.64 23.29
CA ARG A 43 -6.16 -20.98 23.72
C ARG A 43 -5.69 -21.86 22.56
N ARG A 44 -6.45 -21.88 21.46
CA ARG A 44 -6.05 -22.56 20.21
C ARG A 44 -4.75 -22.02 19.64
N LEU A 45 -4.58 -20.69 19.64
CA LEU A 45 -3.38 -20.04 19.09
C LEU A 45 -2.11 -20.29 19.92
N LEU A 46 -2.23 -20.63 21.20
CA LEU A 46 -1.13 -21.05 22.07
C LEU A 46 -0.92 -22.57 22.12
N GLY A 47 -1.68 -23.35 21.33
CA GLY A 47 -1.58 -24.81 21.32
C GLY A 47 -1.91 -25.48 22.66
N ARG A 48 -2.67 -24.80 23.54
CA ARG A 48 -3.03 -25.29 24.88
C ARG A 48 -4.28 -26.17 24.89
N ASP A 49 -4.90 -26.38 23.74
CA ASP A 49 -5.95 -27.37 23.56
C ASP A 49 -5.32 -28.67 23.06
N GLY A 50 -5.45 -29.74 23.87
CA GLY A 50 -5.19 -31.11 23.40
C GLY A 50 -6.19 -31.52 22.30
N PRO A 51 -5.92 -32.59 21.54
CA PRO A 51 -6.71 -32.91 20.36
C PRO A 51 -8.07 -33.51 20.75
N ALA A 52 -9.14 -32.73 20.59
CA ALA A 52 -10.54 -33.16 20.38
C ALA A 52 -11.41 -31.89 20.26
N GLU A 53 -12.37 -31.71 19.36
CA GLU A 53 -12.97 -32.51 18.29
C GLU A 53 -13.62 -31.53 17.29
N HIS A 54 -13.82 -32.03 16.08
CA HIS A 54 -14.27 -31.39 14.84
C HIS A 54 -15.44 -30.40 14.91
N GLY A 55 -15.31 -29.33 14.11
CA GLY A 55 -16.43 -28.51 13.65
C GLY A 55 -16.01 -27.48 12.60
N GLY A 56 -15.93 -27.90 11.34
CA GLY A 56 -16.17 -27.04 10.18
C GLY A 56 -14.99 -26.22 9.63
N ASP A 57 -14.32 -26.84 8.66
CA ASP A 57 -13.98 -26.25 7.36
C ASP A 57 -13.17 -24.94 7.32
N THR A 58 -11.87 -25.07 7.01
CA THR A 58 -11.15 -24.26 6.02
C THR A 58 -9.72 -24.80 5.92
N GLY A 59 -9.53 -25.75 5.01
CA GLY A 59 -8.21 -26.28 4.67
C GLY A 59 -7.40 -25.26 3.87
N TRP A 60 -6.60 -24.44 4.54
CA TRP A 60 -5.38 -23.89 3.94
C TRP A 60 -4.23 -24.85 4.28
N ASN A 61 -4.01 -25.84 3.41
CA ASN A 61 -2.83 -26.70 3.50
C ASN A 61 -1.65 -26.02 2.79
N LEU A 62 -0.65 -25.58 3.57
CA LEU A 62 0.72 -25.38 3.10
C LEU A 62 1.58 -26.52 3.65
N ALA A 63 1.92 -27.48 2.80
CA ALA A 63 3.18 -28.22 2.81
C ALA A 63 3.30 -29.06 1.53
N GLY A 64 4.36 -28.87 0.74
CA GLY A 64 4.87 -29.89 -0.19
C GLY A 64 5.51 -31.06 0.57
N PRO A 65 6.08 -32.10 -0.08
CA PRO A 65 6.69 -32.08 -1.42
C PRO A 65 6.37 -33.30 -2.32
N GLU A 66 6.98 -33.31 -3.51
CA GLU A 66 7.17 -34.43 -4.45
C GLU A 66 5.93 -34.93 -5.23
N GLN A 67 5.79 -34.42 -6.45
CA GLN A 67 5.30 -35.21 -7.57
C GLN A 67 5.87 -34.66 -8.89
N ASP A 68 6.76 -35.45 -9.48
CA ASP A 68 7.18 -35.34 -10.87
C ASP A 68 5.94 -35.35 -11.78
N ALA A 69 5.68 -34.24 -12.48
CA ALA A 69 4.72 -34.18 -13.57
C ALA A 69 5.05 -33.04 -14.55
N ASP A 70 5.87 -33.39 -15.54
CA ASP A 70 5.88 -32.92 -16.93
C ASP A 70 5.29 -31.53 -17.26
N TRP A 71 6.15 -30.50 -17.15
CA TRP A 71 5.84 -29.12 -17.53
C TRP A 71 6.01 -28.82 -19.05
N GLY A 72 6.00 -29.84 -19.93
CA GLY A 72 6.28 -29.69 -21.36
C GLY A 72 5.08 -29.61 -22.32
N ALA A 73 3.84 -29.80 -21.86
CA ALA A 73 2.72 -30.16 -22.76
C ALA A 73 1.68 -29.07 -23.07
N TRP A 74 1.96 -27.78 -22.82
CA TRP A 74 0.98 -26.69 -23.08
C TRP A 74 1.39 -25.71 -24.19
N ALA A 75 2.49 -25.95 -24.90
CA ALA A 75 2.93 -25.12 -26.02
C ALA A 75 2.82 -25.88 -27.35
N GLY A 76 1.62 -25.90 -27.92
CA GLY A 76 1.36 -26.28 -29.32
C GLY A 76 0.46 -25.23 -29.99
N PRO A 77 0.78 -24.75 -31.21
CA PRO A 77 0.09 -23.63 -31.84
C PRO A 77 -1.10 -24.11 -32.69
N SER A 78 -2.28 -23.51 -32.49
CA SER A 78 -3.43 -23.68 -33.39
C SER A 78 -4.12 -22.33 -33.64
N GLU A 79 -4.03 -21.92 -34.89
CA GLU A 79 -4.59 -20.71 -35.53
C GLU A 79 -6.13 -20.61 -35.51
N PRO A 80 -6.70 -19.43 -35.87
CA PRO A 80 -8.04 -19.02 -35.49
C PRO A 80 -9.12 -19.46 -36.48
N GLY A 81 -10.24 -19.99 -35.98
CA GLY A 81 -11.47 -20.23 -36.73
C GLY A 81 -12.69 -19.71 -35.95
N PRO A 82 -13.73 -19.19 -36.63
CA PRO A 82 -14.84 -18.52 -35.97
C PRO A 82 -15.77 -19.56 -35.35
N VAL A 83 -15.83 -19.62 -34.02
CA VAL A 83 -16.83 -20.43 -33.31
C VAL A 83 -17.87 -19.48 -32.74
N GLU A 84 -19.03 -19.44 -33.39
CA GLU A 84 -20.24 -18.80 -32.88
C GLU A 84 -20.57 -19.37 -31.49
N VAL A 85 -20.60 -18.51 -30.48
CA VAL A 85 -21.06 -18.88 -29.14
C VAL A 85 -22.59 -18.80 -29.15
N PRO A 86 -23.33 -19.91 -28.96
CA PRO A 86 -24.77 -19.84 -28.84
C PRO A 86 -25.13 -19.12 -27.53
N LEU A 87 -25.89 -18.04 -27.65
CA LEU A 87 -26.51 -17.33 -26.53
C LEU A 87 -27.36 -18.32 -25.74
N ARG A 88 -26.97 -18.60 -24.49
CA ARG A 88 -27.80 -19.40 -23.59
C ARG A 88 -29.05 -18.60 -23.22
N GLU A 89 -30.21 -19.21 -23.46
CA GLU A 89 -31.52 -18.67 -23.11
C GLU A 89 -31.59 -18.33 -21.62
N SER A 90 -32.09 -17.12 -21.35
CA SER A 90 -32.39 -16.59 -20.03
C SER A 90 -33.45 -17.45 -19.36
N VAL A 91 -33.13 -18.02 -18.19
CA VAL A 91 -34.12 -18.69 -17.34
C VAL A 91 -34.98 -17.62 -16.66
N SER A 92 -36.25 -17.55 -17.04
CA SER A 92 -37.26 -16.71 -16.38
C SER A 92 -37.68 -17.33 -15.04
N LEU A 93 -37.50 -16.57 -13.94
CA LEU A 93 -38.01 -16.93 -12.62
C LEU A 93 -39.53 -16.69 -12.55
N PRO A 94 -40.32 -17.60 -11.94
CA PRO A 94 -41.76 -17.39 -11.76
C PRO A 94 -42.06 -16.31 -10.72
N GLU A 95 -43.06 -15.48 -11.04
CA GLU A 95 -43.57 -14.42 -10.18
C GLU A 95 -44.33 -14.97 -8.96
N GLY A 96 -43.90 -14.52 -7.77
CA GLY A 96 -44.71 -14.28 -6.58
C GLY A 96 -45.74 -15.34 -6.14
N THR A 97 -45.34 -16.19 -5.19
CA THR A 97 -46.25 -16.70 -4.14
C THR A 97 -45.57 -16.62 -2.77
N GLY A 98 -45.48 -15.39 -2.24
CA GLY A 98 -45.05 -15.17 -0.86
C GLY A 98 -46.14 -15.61 0.11
N VAL A 99 -45.98 -16.77 0.73
CA VAL A 99 -46.65 -17.07 2.00
C VAL A 99 -45.80 -16.43 3.09
N ARG A 100 -46.36 -15.46 3.82
CA ARG A 100 -45.70 -14.82 4.97
C ARG A 100 -45.28 -15.90 5.99
N GLY A 101 -43.99 -15.93 6.30
CA GLY A 101 -43.42 -16.85 7.31
C GLY A 101 -42.39 -17.85 6.77
N ASP A 102 -41.84 -17.65 5.57
CA ASP A 102 -40.77 -18.51 5.05
C ASP A 102 -39.37 -18.03 5.50
N ALA A 103 -38.40 -18.94 5.60
CA ALA A 103 -37.09 -18.68 6.20
C ALA A 103 -36.26 -17.57 5.52
N LEU A 104 -36.62 -17.19 4.29
CA LEU A 104 -36.01 -16.07 3.55
C LEU A 104 -36.57 -14.69 3.96
N ASP A 105 -37.76 -14.63 4.58
CA ASP A 105 -38.35 -13.38 5.10
C ASP A 105 -37.62 -12.90 6.36
N LEU A 106 -37.06 -13.83 7.16
CA LEU A 106 -36.24 -13.52 8.34
C LEU A 106 -34.85 -12.97 7.97
N ILE A 107 -34.31 -13.33 6.80
CA ILE A 107 -33.01 -12.83 6.32
C ILE A 107 -33.19 -11.47 5.63
N ALA A 108 -34.32 -11.26 4.94
CA ALA A 108 -34.68 -9.97 4.34
C ALA A 108 -35.03 -8.91 5.40
N GLU A 109 -35.62 -9.31 6.53
CA GLU A 109 -35.89 -8.39 7.66
C GLU A 109 -34.65 -8.12 8.52
N ALA A 110 -33.71 -9.09 8.63
CA ALA A 110 -32.47 -8.92 9.39
C ALA A 110 -31.41 -8.02 8.68
N HIS A 111 -31.57 -7.73 7.39
CA HIS A 111 -30.70 -6.81 6.65
C HIS A 111 -31.34 -5.45 6.37
N ARG A 112 -32.58 -5.20 6.82
CA ARG A 112 -33.23 -3.88 6.66
C ARG A 112 -33.08 -3.00 7.90
N THR A 113 -31.84 -2.65 8.23
CA THR A 113 -31.50 -1.68 9.31
C THR A 113 -31.48 -2.34 10.70
N GLN A 114 -30.35 -2.95 11.05
CA GLN A 114 -30.02 -3.10 12.47
C GLN A 114 -29.59 -1.71 12.97
N GLU A 115 -30.59 -0.99 13.47
CA GLU A 115 -30.45 0.22 14.28
C GLU A 115 -29.58 -0.08 15.50
N PHE A 116 -28.26 0.04 15.33
CA PHE A 116 -27.43 0.46 16.44
C PHE A 116 -27.81 1.91 16.71
N GLY A 117 -28.42 2.16 17.88
CA GLY A 117 -28.71 3.50 18.38
C GLY A 117 -27.44 4.34 18.47
N LEU A 118 -27.12 5.00 17.36
CA LEU A 118 -26.34 6.21 17.33
C LEU A 118 -27.31 7.32 17.76
N PRO A 119 -26.92 8.25 18.65
CA PRO A 119 -27.73 9.45 18.84
C PRO A 119 -27.96 10.09 17.47
N ASP A 120 -29.16 10.62 17.23
CA ASP A 120 -29.65 11.24 15.97
C ASP A 120 -28.78 12.40 15.42
N THR A 121 -27.58 12.61 15.96
CA THR A 121 -26.57 13.56 15.53
C THR A 121 -25.39 12.91 14.80
N PHE A 122 -25.39 11.61 14.54
CA PHE A 122 -24.32 10.98 13.76
C PHE A 122 -24.60 11.12 12.26
N THR A 123 -24.35 12.32 11.74
CA THR A 123 -24.03 12.48 10.32
C THR A 123 -22.83 11.59 10.00
N PRO A 124 -22.84 10.83 8.89
CA PRO A 124 -21.60 10.27 8.39
C PRO A 124 -20.70 11.47 8.11
N VAL A 125 -19.67 11.66 8.94
CA VAL A 125 -18.66 12.70 8.73
C VAL A 125 -17.86 12.25 7.50
N GLY A 126 -18.43 12.50 6.33
CA GLY A 126 -17.70 12.55 5.08
C GLY A 126 -16.81 13.78 5.17
N GLY A 127 -15.51 13.54 5.28
CA GLY A 127 -14.49 14.59 5.31
C GLY A 127 -14.56 15.46 6.56
N LEU A 128 -13.42 15.69 7.20
CA LEU A 128 -13.26 16.96 7.87
C LEU A 128 -13.53 18.06 6.82
N PRO A 129 -14.17 19.20 7.16
CA PRO A 129 -14.30 20.30 6.20
C PRO A 129 -12.93 20.56 5.56
N GLU A 130 -12.85 20.86 4.27
CA GLU A 130 -11.58 20.95 3.53
C GLU A 130 -10.52 21.80 4.26
N GLY A 131 -10.95 22.88 4.92
CA GLY A 131 -10.09 23.69 5.78
C GLY A 131 -9.49 22.94 6.99
N SER A 132 -10.22 22.03 7.61
CA SER A 132 -9.73 21.18 8.70
C SER A 132 -8.81 20.05 8.22
N GLU A 133 -8.96 19.54 6.99
CA GLU A 133 -7.99 18.61 6.42
C GLU A 133 -6.68 19.34 6.07
N VAL A 134 -6.78 20.52 5.44
CA VAL A 134 -5.61 21.37 5.12
C VAL A 134 -4.85 21.78 6.39
N GLU A 135 -5.54 22.20 7.45
CA GLU A 135 -4.90 22.53 8.73
C GLU A 135 -4.22 21.30 9.37
N SER A 136 -4.81 20.11 9.23
CA SER A 136 -4.19 18.87 9.72
C SER A 136 -2.92 18.52 8.94
N LEU A 137 -2.93 18.69 7.61
CA LEU A 137 -1.78 18.49 6.74
C LEU A 137 -0.67 19.53 7.01
N LEU A 138 -1.04 20.79 7.23
CA LEU A 138 -0.11 21.85 7.59
C LEU A 138 0.57 21.56 8.93
N ARG A 139 -0.19 21.15 9.95
CA ARG A 139 0.38 20.78 11.24
C ARG A 139 1.34 19.59 11.11
N GLY A 140 0.94 18.55 10.38
CA GLY A 140 1.82 17.40 10.13
C GLY A 140 3.09 17.79 9.37
N ALA A 141 3.00 18.70 8.39
CA ALA A 141 4.17 19.21 7.67
C ALA A 141 5.09 20.02 8.59
N GLU A 142 4.55 20.85 9.48
CA GLU A 142 5.34 21.60 10.47
C GLU A 142 6.07 20.66 11.45
N ASP A 143 5.42 19.59 11.89
CA ASP A 143 6.03 18.58 12.75
C ASP A 143 7.20 17.86 12.03
N LEU A 144 7.04 17.52 10.75
CA LEU A 144 8.12 16.92 9.94
C LEU A 144 9.27 17.89 9.69
N LEU A 145 8.97 19.16 9.43
CA LEU A 145 10.00 20.19 9.30
C LEU A 145 10.78 20.43 10.59
N ALA A 146 10.12 20.29 11.75
CA ALA A 146 10.80 20.34 13.04
C ALA A 146 11.77 19.16 13.26
N LEU A 147 11.61 18.07 12.49
CA LEU A 147 12.49 16.90 12.49
C LEU A 147 13.50 16.91 11.32
N ASP A 148 13.62 18.02 10.59
CA ASP A 148 14.42 18.15 9.35
C ASP A 148 14.03 17.16 8.23
N ASP A 149 12.84 16.55 8.29
CA ASP A 149 12.31 15.71 7.22
C ASP A 149 11.59 16.56 6.17
N HIS A 150 12.39 17.13 5.27
CA HIS A 150 11.89 17.94 4.15
C HIS A 150 11.18 17.10 3.08
N SER A 151 11.51 15.80 2.94
CA SER A 151 10.90 14.93 1.94
C SER A 151 9.44 14.64 2.28
N GLY A 152 9.17 14.19 3.50
CA GLY A 152 7.82 13.95 3.97
C GLY A 152 6.99 15.23 4.04
N ALA A 153 7.61 16.34 4.47
CA ALA A 153 6.94 17.64 4.53
C ALA A 153 6.45 18.11 3.15
N VAL A 154 7.27 17.98 2.10
CA VAL A 154 6.89 18.36 0.73
C VAL A 154 5.69 17.56 0.23
N GLU A 155 5.62 16.25 0.51
CA GLU A 155 4.47 15.43 0.08
C GLU A 155 3.17 15.84 0.79
N LEU A 156 3.22 16.13 2.10
CA LEU A 156 2.06 16.66 2.82
C LEU A 156 1.64 18.04 2.29
N LEU A 157 2.60 18.91 1.98
CA LEU A 157 2.34 20.25 1.45
C LEU A 157 1.77 20.22 0.02
N ARG A 158 2.23 19.30 -0.84
CA ARG A 158 1.66 19.07 -2.17
C ARG A 158 0.20 18.62 -2.07
N ARG A 159 -0.10 17.70 -1.15
CA ARG A 159 -1.49 17.29 -0.87
C ARG A 159 -2.31 18.46 -0.35
N ALA A 160 -1.80 19.24 0.60
CA ALA A 160 -2.50 20.41 1.13
C ALA A 160 -2.80 21.45 0.03
N GLN A 161 -1.87 21.66 -0.91
CA GLN A 161 -2.06 22.57 -2.04
C GLN A 161 -3.10 22.07 -3.04
N SER A 162 -3.20 20.75 -3.24
CA SER A 162 -4.25 20.17 -4.10
C SER A 162 -5.66 20.42 -3.56
N LEU A 163 -5.80 20.51 -2.23
CA LEU A 163 -7.06 20.81 -1.55
C LEU A 163 -7.34 22.31 -1.46
N ALA A 164 -6.31 23.12 -1.24
CA ALA A 164 -6.42 24.58 -1.14
C ALA A 164 -5.32 25.28 -1.98
N PRO A 165 -5.53 25.44 -3.30
CA PRO A 165 -4.53 26.02 -4.19
C PRO A 165 -4.27 27.51 -3.93
N GLU A 166 -5.21 28.21 -3.29
CA GLU A 166 -5.13 29.66 -3.03
C GLU A 166 -4.49 30.00 -1.68
N ASN A 167 -3.99 29.02 -0.91
CA ASN A 167 -3.41 29.29 0.41
C ASN A 167 -1.92 29.70 0.30
N PRO A 168 -1.57 30.98 0.51
CA PRO A 168 -0.20 31.47 0.35
C PRO A 168 0.77 30.86 1.39
N ARG A 169 0.26 30.39 2.54
CA ARG A 169 1.08 29.74 3.57
C ARG A 169 1.57 28.37 3.10
N VAL A 170 0.70 27.58 2.46
CA VAL A 170 1.05 26.26 1.91
C VAL A 170 2.10 26.41 0.82
N GLU A 171 1.90 27.35 -0.10
CA GLU A 171 2.84 27.65 -1.19
C GLU A 171 4.21 28.07 -0.64
N ALA A 172 4.26 29.03 0.28
CA ALA A 172 5.52 29.51 0.85
C ALA A 172 6.30 28.43 1.62
N LEU A 173 5.61 27.56 2.36
CA LEU A 173 6.22 26.43 3.07
C LEU A 173 6.72 25.36 2.09
N ARG A 174 5.93 25.04 1.05
CA ARG A 174 6.31 24.09 0.01
C ARG A 174 7.56 24.56 -0.71
N ASP A 175 7.55 25.78 -1.23
CA ASP A 175 8.66 26.35 -2.00
C ASP A 175 9.95 26.40 -1.17
N ARG A 176 9.86 26.76 0.11
CA ARG A 176 11.01 26.74 1.01
C ARG A 176 11.56 25.33 1.17
N SER A 177 10.69 24.37 1.45
CA SER A 177 11.07 22.98 1.70
C SER A 177 11.63 22.32 0.45
N GLU A 178 11.04 22.57 -0.72
CA GLU A 178 11.53 22.08 -2.01
C GLU A 178 12.92 22.65 -2.33
N ARG A 179 13.17 23.95 -2.10
CA ARG A 179 14.51 24.54 -2.31
C ARG A 179 15.57 23.91 -1.42
N ILE A 180 15.24 23.68 -0.15
CA ILE A 180 16.17 23.01 0.78
C ILE A 180 16.43 21.59 0.31
N LEU A 181 15.39 20.84 -0.05
CA LEU A 181 15.52 19.47 -0.50
C LEU A 181 16.34 19.36 -1.80
N VAL A 182 16.11 20.27 -2.77
CA VAL A 182 16.95 20.37 -3.98
C VAL A 182 18.40 20.61 -3.60
N SER A 183 18.68 21.59 -2.73
CA SER A 183 20.06 21.89 -2.31
C SER A 183 20.73 20.69 -1.62
N MET A 184 20.00 19.95 -0.79
CA MET A 184 20.51 18.74 -0.15
C MET A 184 20.79 17.63 -1.16
N LEU A 185 19.88 17.42 -2.12
CA LEU A 185 20.05 16.39 -3.16
C LEU A 185 21.21 16.74 -4.10
N GLU A 186 21.33 17.99 -4.53
CA GLU A 186 22.46 18.47 -5.34
C GLU A 186 23.78 18.31 -4.61
N ALA A 187 23.83 18.61 -3.30
CA ALA A 187 25.02 18.38 -2.49
C ALA A 187 25.39 16.88 -2.41
N ARG A 188 24.41 15.97 -2.48
CA ARG A 188 24.65 14.51 -2.56
C ARG A 188 25.17 14.07 -3.93
N LEU A 189 24.72 14.70 -5.01
CA LEU A 189 25.25 14.46 -6.37
C LEU A 189 26.71 14.96 -6.50
N GLY A 190 27.04 16.03 -5.77
CA GLY A 190 28.38 16.61 -5.75
C GLY A 190 28.55 17.67 -6.83
N ASP A 191 29.58 17.52 -7.66
CA ASP A 191 29.86 18.48 -8.73
C ASP A 191 28.90 18.27 -9.91
N LEU A 192 28.07 19.27 -10.19
CA LEU A 192 27.04 19.21 -11.22
C LEU A 192 27.61 19.23 -12.65
N HIS A 193 28.89 19.59 -12.82
CA HIS A 193 29.55 19.57 -14.13
C HIS A 193 30.11 18.19 -14.51
N ARG A 194 30.11 17.23 -13.58
CA ARG A 194 30.55 15.86 -13.87
C ARG A 194 29.58 15.13 -14.78
N MET A 195 30.13 14.20 -15.55
CA MET A 195 29.37 13.37 -16.49
C MET A 195 29.06 12.00 -15.86
N PRO A 196 27.85 11.77 -15.30
CA PRO A 196 27.51 10.47 -14.73
C PRO A 196 27.60 9.34 -15.76
N ARG A 197 27.95 8.14 -15.29
CA ARG A 197 28.00 6.93 -16.13
C ARG A 197 27.19 5.79 -15.53
N VAL A 198 26.48 5.05 -16.38
CA VAL A 198 25.75 3.84 -15.98
C VAL A 198 26.75 2.72 -15.70
N ARG A 199 26.59 2.04 -14.57
CA ARG A 199 27.45 0.93 -14.14
C ARG A 199 26.92 -0.44 -14.54
N LEU A 200 25.61 -0.54 -14.78
CA LEU A 200 24.95 -1.79 -15.12
C LEU A 200 25.10 -2.15 -16.60
N GLN A 201 25.13 -3.44 -16.89
CA GLN A 201 25.02 -3.92 -18.26
C GLN A 201 23.57 -3.74 -18.77
N PRO A 202 23.35 -3.56 -20.08
CA PRO A 202 22.02 -3.35 -20.64
C PRO A 202 20.99 -4.41 -20.23
N ASP A 203 21.41 -5.67 -20.10
CA ASP A 203 20.55 -6.78 -19.70
C ASP A 203 20.10 -6.68 -18.23
N ASP A 204 20.93 -6.10 -17.35
CA ASP A 204 20.63 -5.92 -15.93
C ASP A 204 19.65 -4.76 -15.69
N ILE A 205 19.64 -3.77 -16.58
CA ILE A 205 18.73 -2.60 -16.49
C ILE A 205 17.27 -3.04 -16.67
N ILE A 206 17.01 -4.06 -17.49
CA ILE A 206 15.65 -4.58 -17.75
C ILE A 206 15.02 -5.17 -16.48
N TRP A 207 15.83 -5.62 -15.53
CA TRP A 207 15.37 -6.20 -14.27
C TRP A 207 15.16 -5.19 -13.15
N LEU A 208 15.52 -3.92 -13.37
CA LEU A 208 15.27 -2.88 -12.39
C LEU A 208 13.80 -2.47 -12.43
N ASN A 209 13.17 -2.41 -11.26
CA ASN A 209 11.81 -1.87 -11.10
C ASN A 209 11.83 -0.34 -11.14
N LEU A 210 12.30 0.24 -12.25
CA LEU A 210 12.34 1.68 -12.48
C LEU A 210 10.97 2.16 -12.96
N ASP A 211 10.50 3.26 -12.39
CA ASP A 211 9.38 3.97 -12.97
C ASP A 211 9.76 4.60 -14.33
N HIS A 212 8.75 4.95 -15.14
CA HIS A 212 8.96 5.49 -16.48
C HIS A 212 9.80 6.77 -16.51
N ARG A 213 9.74 7.60 -15.45
CA ARG A 213 10.52 8.84 -15.36
C ARG A 213 11.97 8.53 -15.05
N ALA A 214 12.23 7.61 -14.13
CA ALA A 214 13.57 7.16 -13.80
C ALA A 214 14.25 6.48 -15.00
N GLY A 215 13.51 5.64 -15.73
CA GLY A 215 13.98 5.05 -16.98
C GLY A 215 14.31 6.09 -18.06
N PHE A 216 13.51 7.15 -18.19
CA PHE A 216 13.77 8.24 -19.13
C PHE A 216 15.04 9.04 -18.79
N VAL A 217 15.27 9.34 -17.50
CA VAL A 217 16.51 10.01 -17.07
C VAL A 217 17.71 9.09 -17.28
N LEU A 218 17.60 7.81 -16.90
CA LEU A 218 18.68 6.84 -17.08
C LEU A 218 19.09 6.68 -18.54
N ALA A 219 18.13 6.69 -19.47
CA ALA A 219 18.40 6.60 -20.91
C ALA A 219 19.21 7.78 -21.47
N GLN A 220 19.26 8.92 -20.76
CA GLN A 220 20.06 10.08 -21.14
C GLN A 220 21.49 10.03 -20.57
N ILE A 221 21.77 9.10 -19.66
CA ILE A 221 23.07 8.95 -19.02
C ILE A 221 23.96 8.09 -19.92
N ASP A 222 24.60 8.73 -20.89
CA ASP A 222 25.54 8.10 -21.84
C ASP A 222 27.02 8.33 -21.48
N GLY A 223 27.29 9.11 -20.41
CA GLY A 223 28.64 9.50 -20.00
C GLY A 223 29.22 10.71 -20.73
N ALA A 224 28.43 11.41 -21.56
CA ALA A 224 28.80 12.67 -22.20
C ALA A 224 27.97 13.86 -21.69
N VAL A 225 26.78 13.61 -21.15
CA VAL A 225 25.89 14.64 -20.59
C VAL A 225 26.24 14.90 -19.12
N SER A 226 26.36 16.17 -18.71
CA SER A 226 26.61 16.55 -17.31
C SER A 226 25.35 16.50 -16.44
N PHE A 227 25.47 16.48 -15.11
CA PHE A 227 24.29 16.58 -14.24
C PHE A 227 23.48 17.85 -14.48
N ASP A 228 24.13 18.99 -14.73
CA ASP A 228 23.43 20.25 -15.05
C ASP A 228 22.64 20.16 -16.36
N ASP A 229 23.23 19.53 -17.38
CA ASP A 229 22.53 19.28 -18.65
C ASP A 229 21.37 18.30 -18.48
N LEU A 230 21.51 17.25 -17.64
CA LEU A 230 20.42 16.32 -17.33
C LEU A 230 19.24 17.03 -16.67
N PHE A 231 19.48 18.03 -15.82
CA PHE A 231 18.41 18.88 -15.29
C PHE A 231 17.66 19.60 -16.40
N ALA A 232 18.36 20.14 -17.40
CA ALA A 232 17.75 20.84 -18.53
C ALA A 232 17.01 19.88 -19.49
N LEU A 233 17.54 18.67 -19.74
CA LEU A 233 17.00 17.72 -20.72
C LEU A 233 15.83 16.88 -20.19
N SER A 234 15.77 16.64 -18.88
CA SER A 234 14.75 15.80 -18.25
C SER A 234 13.30 16.25 -18.50
N GLY A 235 13.07 17.54 -18.76
CA GLY A 235 11.73 18.12 -18.93
C GLY A 235 10.85 18.07 -17.67
N MET A 236 11.41 17.66 -16.53
CA MET A 236 10.73 17.54 -15.24
C MET A 236 11.13 18.69 -14.29
N SER A 237 10.49 18.76 -13.13
CA SER A 237 10.92 19.71 -12.09
C SER A 237 12.34 19.37 -11.63
N ARG A 238 13.11 20.41 -11.28
CA ARG A 238 14.49 20.21 -10.79
C ARG A 238 14.54 19.29 -9.57
N LEU A 239 13.53 19.34 -8.70
CA LEU A 239 13.41 18.45 -7.55
C LEU A 239 13.19 16.99 -7.97
N ASP A 240 12.28 16.71 -8.90
CA ASP A 240 12.00 15.34 -9.31
C ASP A 240 13.22 14.71 -10.00
N THR A 241 13.90 15.47 -10.87
CA THR A 241 15.14 15.02 -11.51
C THR A 241 16.25 14.79 -10.48
N ALA A 242 16.39 15.67 -9.48
CA ALA A 242 17.39 15.51 -8.42
C ALA A 242 17.12 14.26 -7.57
N ARG A 243 15.85 13.98 -7.25
CA ARG A 243 15.44 12.78 -6.51
C ARG A 243 15.79 11.51 -7.29
N ILE A 244 15.47 11.46 -8.59
CA ILE A 244 15.79 10.32 -9.45
C ILE A 244 17.30 10.11 -9.53
N LEU A 245 18.07 11.16 -9.82
CA LEU A 245 19.53 11.06 -9.94
C LEU A 245 20.18 10.61 -8.62
N ALA A 246 19.72 11.15 -7.49
CA ALA A 246 20.21 10.74 -6.17
C ALA A 246 19.87 9.27 -5.86
N GLN A 247 18.66 8.81 -6.21
CA GLN A 247 18.25 7.42 -6.03
C GLN A 247 19.12 6.47 -6.88
N LEU A 248 19.32 6.79 -8.17
CA LEU A 248 20.16 5.99 -9.07
C LEU A 248 21.61 5.91 -8.58
N LEU A 249 22.12 6.99 -7.98
CA LEU A 249 23.45 7.05 -7.39
C LEU A 249 23.53 6.19 -6.12
N ASP A 250 22.54 6.29 -5.23
CA ASP A 250 22.48 5.53 -3.97
C ASP A 250 22.32 4.02 -4.21
N GLU A 251 21.53 3.63 -5.21
CA GLU A 251 21.38 2.23 -5.64
C GLU A 251 22.60 1.70 -6.40
N GLY A 252 23.57 2.57 -6.71
CA GLY A 252 24.79 2.20 -7.43
C GLY A 252 24.57 1.87 -8.90
N ILE A 253 23.42 2.27 -9.47
CA ILE A 253 23.11 2.14 -10.90
C ILE A 253 24.00 3.07 -11.72
N ILE A 254 24.25 4.28 -11.20
CA ILE A 254 25.15 5.26 -11.81
C ILE A 254 26.35 5.58 -10.89
N ALA A 255 27.45 6.00 -11.50
CA ALA A 255 28.60 6.57 -10.80
C ALA A 255 28.69 8.08 -11.09
N PRO A 256 29.14 8.90 -10.12
CA PRO A 256 29.55 10.27 -10.41
C PRO A 256 30.84 10.14 -11.23
N GLY A 257 30.76 10.37 -12.54
CA GLY A 257 31.91 10.22 -13.42
C GLY A 257 33.01 11.25 -13.14
N GLU A 258 33.99 11.29 -14.02
CA GLU A 258 35.06 12.30 -13.98
C GLU A 258 34.56 13.67 -14.47
#